data_AF-A0A1G2AQ19-F1
#
_entry.id   AF-A0A1G2AQ19-F1
#
_cell.length_a   1.000
_cell.length_b   1.000
_cell.length_c   1.000
_cell.angle_alpha   90.00
_cell.angle_beta   90.00
_cell.angle_gamma   90.00
#
_symmetry.space_group_name_H-M   'P 1'
#
loop_
_entity.id
_entity.type
_entity.pdbx_description
1 polymer ?
#
loop_
_entity_poly.entity_id
_entity_poly.type
_entity_poly.pdbx_seq_one_letter_code
_entity_poly.pdbx_strand_id
1 'polypeptide(L)'
;MRVLFYMGFFFGILMLVLFQIHFLDGFESLRFRMNFVLLLTLYSTLALSLSTGLKVSFLAGILLDVFSALPFGVYTMALCASNVFTFFLFRRFFVNRSVHSLSILVTSGTIFFLSIFFTTAWFLHIIGWHQFSFTLGEIFPRFVWQIPLHTLFAILIFLILRTFRKQFFFSAHF
;
A
#
# COMPACT_ATOMS: atom_id res chain seq x y z
N MET A 1 28.05 5.11 7.10
CA MET A 1 27.30 4.56 5.95
C MET A 1 25.87 4.11 6.30
N ARG A 2 25.64 3.32 7.37
CA ARG A 2 24.28 2.84 7.72
C ARG A 2 23.26 3.96 8.00
N VAL A 3 23.65 5.00 8.73
CA VAL A 3 22.77 6.15 9.04
C VAL A 3 22.30 6.84 7.76
N LEU A 4 23.21 7.07 6.80
CA LEU A 4 22.92 7.73 5.53
C LEU A 4 21.90 6.93 4.69
N PHE A 5 22.01 5.60 4.72
CA PHE A 5 21.05 4.71 4.07
C PHE A 5 19.66 4.80 4.71
N TYR A 6 19.57 4.78 6.05
CA TYR A 6 18.28 4.93 6.74
C TYR A 6 17.65 6.30 6.51
N MET A 7 18.46 7.37 6.49
CA MET A 7 17.98 8.71 6.15
C MET A 7 17.45 8.75 4.72
N GLY A 8 18.20 8.22 3.75
CA GLY A 8 17.74 8.14 2.36
C GLY A 8 16.44 7.35 2.22
N PHE A 9 16.30 6.23 2.93
CA PHE A 9 15.08 5.42 2.96
C PHE A 9 13.88 6.18 3.53
N PHE A 10 14.07 6.86 4.66
CA PHE A 10 13.06 7.73 5.28
C PHE A 10 12.62 8.83 4.30
N PHE A 11 13.57 9.56 3.71
CA PHE A 11 13.28 10.59 2.72
C PHE A 11 12.56 10.04 1.49
N GLY A 12 12.91 8.84 1.04
CA GLY A 12 12.21 8.17 -0.07
C GLY A 12 10.74 7.92 0.24
N ILE A 13 10.43 7.41 1.45
CA ILE A 13 9.05 7.21 1.88
C ILE A 13 8.33 8.56 2.04
N LEU A 14 8.99 9.55 2.64
CA LEU A 14 8.43 10.90 2.80
C LEU A 14 8.06 11.51 1.45
N MET A 15 8.96 11.45 0.48
CA MET A 15 8.71 11.97 -0.88
C MET A 15 7.58 11.23 -1.57
N LEU A 16 7.46 9.91 -1.37
CA LEU A 16 6.35 9.13 -1.92
C LEU A 16 5.00 9.50 -1.29
N VAL A 17 4.98 9.74 0.02
CA VAL A 17 3.79 10.23 0.74
C VAL A 17 3.39 11.62 0.25
N LEU A 18 4.34 12.55 0.17
CA LEU A 18 4.11 13.91 -0.33
C LEU A 18 3.66 13.91 -1.79
N PHE A 19 4.26 13.07 -2.64
CA PHE A 19 3.83 12.89 -4.03
C PHE A 19 2.38 12.41 -4.09
N GLN A 20 2.02 11.42 -3.28
CA GLN A 20 0.65 10.91 -3.22
C GLN A 20 -0.34 11.98 -2.76
N ILE A 21 0.00 12.79 -1.77
CA ILE A 21 -0.93 13.79 -1.21
C ILE A 21 -1.00 15.06 -2.05
N HIS A 22 0.11 15.55 -2.63
CA HIS A 22 0.11 16.83 -3.34
C HIS A 22 -0.04 16.69 -4.85
N PHE A 23 0.62 15.70 -5.44
CA PHE A 23 0.62 15.57 -6.89
C PHE A 23 -0.64 14.86 -7.37
N LEU A 24 -1.05 13.77 -6.72
CA LEU A 24 -2.28 13.07 -7.11
C LEU A 24 -3.55 13.81 -6.70
N ASP A 25 -3.52 14.66 -5.66
CA ASP A 25 -4.66 15.51 -5.32
C ASP A 25 -5.00 16.49 -6.46
N GLY A 26 -4.01 16.93 -7.24
CA GLY A 26 -4.21 17.77 -8.42
C GLY A 26 -4.87 17.04 -9.60
N PHE A 27 -4.89 15.70 -9.58
CA PHE A 27 -5.59 14.87 -10.56
C PHE A 27 -6.81 14.23 -9.88
N GLU A 28 -7.96 14.89 -9.92
CA GLU A 28 -9.22 14.40 -9.32
C GLU A 28 -9.53 12.95 -9.69
N SER A 29 -9.17 12.54 -10.91
CA SER A 29 -9.36 11.17 -11.40
C SER A 29 -8.40 10.15 -10.77
N LEU A 30 -7.21 10.52 -10.31
CA LEU A 30 -6.21 9.59 -9.76
C LEU A 30 -6.14 9.62 -8.23
N ARG A 31 -6.52 10.74 -7.60
CA ARG A 31 -6.53 10.96 -6.15
C ARG A 31 -7.10 9.80 -5.35
N PHE A 32 -8.27 9.32 -5.77
CA PHE A 32 -9.00 8.26 -5.06
C PHE A 32 -8.78 6.86 -5.64
N ARG A 33 -8.00 6.74 -6.72
CA ARG A 33 -7.85 5.50 -7.47
C ARG A 33 -6.50 4.83 -7.26
N MET A 34 -5.53 5.51 -6.65
CA MET A 34 -4.17 4.99 -6.52
C MET A 34 -3.61 5.25 -5.12
N ASN A 35 -3.15 4.20 -4.43
CA ASN A 35 -2.43 4.32 -3.17
C ASN A 35 -1.06 3.62 -3.30
N PHE A 36 -0.07 4.39 -3.71
CA PHE A 36 1.30 3.92 -3.90
C PHE A 36 1.95 3.48 -2.59
N VAL A 37 1.59 4.12 -1.47
CA VAL A 37 2.07 3.70 -0.14
C VAL A 37 1.61 2.29 0.19
N LEU A 38 0.33 1.97 -0.06
CA LEU A 38 -0.20 0.62 0.14
C LEU A 38 0.54 -0.40 -0.74
N LEU A 39 0.73 -0.09 -2.03
CA LEU A 39 1.47 -0.97 -2.93
C LEU A 39 2.91 -1.22 -2.47
N LEU A 40 3.63 -0.16 -2.07
CA LEU A 40 4.99 -0.26 -1.57
C LEU A 40 5.07 -1.15 -0.33
N THR A 41 4.14 -0.99 0.60
CA THR A 41 4.14 -1.72 1.87
C THR A 41 3.77 -3.19 1.67
N LEU A 42 2.76 -3.49 0.85
CA LEU A 42 2.41 -4.86 0.44
C LEU A 42 3.57 -5.54 -0.28
N TYR A 43 4.21 -4.84 -1.21
CA TYR A 43 5.35 -5.37 -1.96
C TYR A 43 6.55 -5.64 -1.05
N SER A 44 6.87 -4.70 -0.15
CA SER A 44 7.95 -4.85 0.84
C SER A 44 7.73 -6.08 1.73
N THR A 45 6.47 -6.33 2.10
CA THR A 45 6.06 -7.49 2.90
C THR A 45 6.25 -8.81 2.15
N LEU A 46 5.84 -8.86 0.89
CA LEU A 46 5.87 -10.07 0.06
C LEU A 46 7.28 -10.38 -0.50
N ALA A 47 8.05 -9.34 -0.85
CA ALA A 47 9.36 -9.50 -1.50
C ALA A 47 10.52 -9.67 -0.51
N LEU A 48 10.46 -9.02 0.66
CA LEU A 48 11.55 -9.01 1.63
C LEU A 48 11.22 -9.85 2.86
N SER A 49 10.34 -9.34 3.73
CA SER A 49 9.87 -10.05 4.93
C SER A 49 8.71 -9.29 5.58
N LEU A 50 7.94 -9.97 6.43
CA LEU A 50 6.93 -9.32 7.27
C LEU A 50 7.52 -8.24 8.17
N SER A 51 8.69 -8.47 8.77
CA SER A 51 9.33 -7.48 9.65
C SER A 51 9.67 -6.20 8.90
N THR A 52 10.26 -6.32 7.71
CA THR A 52 10.56 -5.16 6.87
C THR A 52 9.27 -4.48 6.44
N GLY A 53 8.30 -5.24 5.93
CA GLY A 53 6.98 -4.74 5.56
C GLY A 53 6.33 -3.91 6.65
N LEU A 54 6.26 -4.44 7.88
CA LEU A 54 5.70 -3.74 9.04
C LEU A 54 6.44 -2.45 9.38
N LYS A 55 7.78 -2.43 9.34
CA LYS A 55 8.55 -1.20 9.56
C LYS A 55 8.20 -0.11 8.54
N VAL A 56 8.10 -0.48 7.25
CA VAL A 56 7.70 0.43 6.18
C VAL A 56 6.25 0.91 6.38
N SER A 57 5.35 -0.02 6.73
CA SER A 57 3.94 0.27 7.01
C SER A 57 3.77 1.27 8.13
N PHE A 58 4.51 1.05 9.23
CA PHE A 58 4.41 1.85 10.42
C PHE A 58 4.93 3.26 10.15
N LEU A 59 6.09 3.37 9.51
CA LEU A 59 6.67 4.66 9.15
C LEU A 59 5.81 5.44 8.16
N ALA A 60 5.39 4.79 7.07
CA ALA A 60 4.56 5.43 6.05
C ALA A 60 3.15 5.75 6.57
N GLY A 61 2.62 4.89 7.44
CA GLY A 61 1.35 5.09 8.13
C GLY A 61 1.37 6.31 9.03
N ILE A 62 2.40 6.46 9.87
CA ILE A 62 2.55 7.64 10.74
C ILE A 62 2.61 8.91 9.88
N LEU A 63 3.39 8.89 8.80
CA LEU A 63 3.48 10.04 7.89
C LEU A 63 2.12 10.37 7.27
N LEU A 64 1.38 9.37 6.79
CA LEU A 64 0.03 9.57 6.26
C LEU A 64 -0.93 10.09 7.32
N ASP A 65 -0.86 9.58 8.55
CA ASP A 65 -1.70 10.03 9.67
C ASP A 65 -1.43 11.50 10.03
N VAL A 66 -0.18 11.97 9.94
CA VAL A 66 0.17 13.39 10.17
C VAL A 66 -0.46 14.32 9.11
N PHE A 67 -0.55 13.87 7.86
CA PHE A 67 -1.12 14.66 6.77
C PHE A 67 -2.60 14.39 6.52
N SER A 68 -3.23 13.52 7.33
CA SER A 68 -4.62 13.15 7.18
C SER A 68 -5.55 14.00 8.04
N ALA A 69 -6.78 14.20 7.57
CA ALA A 69 -7.89 14.70 8.38
C ALA A 69 -8.53 13.63 9.29
N LEU A 70 -8.12 12.36 9.16
CA LEU A 70 -8.60 11.26 10.00
C LEU A 70 -7.90 11.29 11.38
N PRO A 71 -8.50 10.64 12.40
CA PRO A 71 -7.83 10.43 13.66
C PRO A 71 -6.48 9.76 13.47
N PHE A 72 -5.50 10.22 14.24
CA PHE A 72 -4.16 9.68 14.19
C PHE A 72 -4.16 8.17 14.48
N GLY A 73 -3.48 7.40 13.65
CA GLY A 73 -3.33 5.95 13.77
C GLY A 73 -4.21 5.13 12.82
N VAL A 74 -5.17 5.72 12.12
CA VAL A 74 -6.06 4.99 11.21
C VAL A 74 -5.30 4.41 10.01
N TYR A 75 -4.47 5.21 9.34
CA TYR A 75 -3.65 4.71 8.22
C TYR A 75 -2.59 3.72 8.71
N THR A 76 -1.93 4.03 9.83
CA THR A 76 -0.94 3.13 10.43
C THR A 76 -1.55 1.76 10.72
N MET A 77 -2.70 1.72 11.40
CA MET A 77 -3.38 0.48 11.71
C MET A 77 -3.82 -0.26 10.45
N ALA A 78 -4.44 0.42 9.48
CA ALA A 78 -4.92 -0.20 8.26
C ALA A 78 -3.78 -0.80 7.42
N LEU A 79 -2.66 -0.07 7.26
CA LEU A 79 -1.49 -0.56 6.54
C LEU A 79 -0.84 -1.76 7.24
N CYS A 80 -0.56 -1.65 8.55
CA CYS A 80 0.03 -2.76 9.30
C CYS A 80 -0.86 -4.01 9.26
N ALA A 81 -2.16 -3.87 9.52
CA ALA A 81 -3.10 -4.99 9.52
C ALA A 81 -3.21 -5.65 8.14
N SER A 82 -3.25 -4.86 7.06
CA SER A 82 -3.26 -5.38 5.69
C SER A 82 -2.01 -6.18 5.35
N ASN A 83 -0.84 -5.79 5.84
CA ASN A 83 0.40 -6.53 5.63
C ASN A 83 0.48 -7.82 6.43
N VAL A 84 0.01 -7.82 7.68
CA VAL A 84 -0.11 -9.06 8.47
C VAL A 84 -1.04 -10.04 7.76
N PHE A 85 -2.22 -9.58 7.34
CA PHE A 85 -3.20 -10.38 6.63
C PHE A 85 -2.65 -10.96 5.32
N THR A 86 -2.04 -10.10 4.49
CA THR A 86 -1.49 -10.51 3.19
C THR A 86 -0.33 -11.49 3.36
N PHE A 87 0.55 -11.28 4.35
CA PHE A 87 1.64 -12.19 4.64
C PHE A 87 1.14 -13.54 5.17
N PHE A 88 0.09 -13.55 6.00
CA PHE A 88 -0.55 -14.76 6.46
C PHE A 88 -1.09 -15.59 5.28
N LEU A 89 -1.80 -14.95 4.35
CA LEU A 89 -2.28 -15.61 3.13
C LEU A 89 -1.13 -16.15 2.27
N PHE A 90 -0.08 -15.34 2.08
CA PHE A 90 1.10 -15.74 1.33
C PHE A 90 1.74 -17.01 1.90
N ARG A 91 1.98 -17.04 3.22
CA ARG A 91 2.60 -18.17 3.91
C ARG A 91 1.75 -19.44 3.85
N ARG A 92 0.43 -19.32 3.89
CA ARG A 92 -0.48 -20.47 3.98
C ARG A 92 -0.85 -21.07 2.63
N PHE A 93 -1.07 -20.24 1.61
CA PHE A 93 -1.69 -20.66 0.35
C PHE A 93 -0.77 -20.56 -0.87
N PHE A 94 0.29 -19.75 -0.83
CA PHE A 94 1.06 -19.42 -2.03
C PHE A 94 2.52 -19.86 -1.91
N VAL A 95 2.76 -21.14 -2.20
CA VAL A 95 4.11 -21.72 -2.30
C VAL A 95 4.79 -21.31 -3.62
N ASN A 96 4.01 -21.17 -4.70
CA ASN A 96 4.54 -20.79 -6.02
C ASN A 96 4.53 -19.27 -6.22
N ARG A 97 5.71 -18.69 -6.46
CA ARG A 97 5.90 -17.26 -6.78
C ARG A 97 5.55 -16.95 -8.24
N SER A 98 4.27 -17.03 -8.58
CA SER A 98 3.76 -16.68 -9.93
C SER A 98 3.11 -15.29 -9.96
N VAL A 99 2.97 -14.71 -11.15
CA VAL A 99 2.23 -13.44 -11.35
C VAL A 99 0.82 -13.53 -10.76
N HIS A 100 0.14 -14.66 -10.95
CA HIS A 100 -1.21 -14.88 -10.46
C HIS A 100 -1.28 -14.89 -8.94
N SER A 101 -0.32 -15.55 -8.27
CA SER A 101 -0.25 -15.53 -6.80
C SER A 101 -0.09 -14.12 -6.24
N LEU A 102 0.80 -13.32 -6.85
CA LEU A 102 1.08 -11.96 -6.43
C LEU A 102 -0.12 -11.04 -6.69
N SER A 103 -0.76 -11.19 -7.84
CA SER A 103 -2.00 -10.49 -8.19
C SER A 103 -3.11 -10.74 -7.17
N ILE A 104 -3.37 -12.00 -6.82
CA ILE A 104 -4.39 -12.36 -5.82
C ILE A 104 -4.04 -11.80 -4.44
N LEU A 105 -2.77 -11.87 -4.04
CA LEU A 105 -2.31 -11.35 -2.74
C LEU A 105 -2.44 -9.82 -2.65
N VAL A 106 -2.02 -9.09 -3.67
CA VAL A 106 -2.16 -7.62 -3.68
C VAL A 106 -3.63 -7.21 -3.73
N THR A 107 -4.46 -7.93 -4.49
CA THR A 107 -5.90 -7.71 -4.56
C THR A 107 -6.55 -7.91 -3.18
N SER A 108 -6.31 -9.06 -2.55
CA SER A 108 -6.85 -9.37 -1.22
C SER A 108 -6.35 -8.43 -0.13
N GLY A 109 -5.07 -8.07 -0.14
CA GLY A 109 -4.50 -7.07 0.76
C GLY A 109 -5.12 -5.68 0.58
N THR A 110 -5.35 -5.28 -0.66
CA THR A 110 -6.02 -3.99 -0.98
C THR A 110 -7.46 -3.98 -0.50
N ILE A 111 -8.22 -5.06 -0.73
CA ILE A 111 -9.59 -5.21 -0.23
C ILE A 111 -9.60 -5.09 1.29
N PHE A 112 -8.70 -5.80 1.99
CA PHE A 112 -8.65 -5.79 3.45
C PHE A 112 -8.31 -4.40 4.00
N PHE A 113 -7.36 -3.70 3.38
CA PHE A 113 -7.04 -2.31 3.71
C PHE A 113 -8.27 -1.40 3.56
N LEU A 114 -8.96 -1.50 2.42
CA LEU A 114 -10.15 -0.70 2.15
C LEU A 114 -11.26 -0.99 3.15
N SER A 115 -11.49 -2.27 3.49
CA SER A 115 -12.48 -2.66 4.49
C SER A 115 -12.23 -1.98 5.83
N ILE A 116 -10.98 -1.99 6.34
CA ILE A 116 -10.63 -1.31 7.61
C ILE A 116 -10.83 0.20 7.49
N PHE A 117 -10.38 0.78 6.39
CA PHE A 117 -10.49 2.22 6.17
C PHE A 117 -11.95 2.67 6.18
N PHE A 118 -12.82 1.96 5.47
CA PHE A 118 -14.24 2.30 5.36
C PHE A 118 -15.02 2.02 6.65
N THR A 119 -14.76 0.92 7.35
CA THR A 119 -15.41 0.66 8.64
C THR A 119 -15.06 1.75 9.66
N THR A 120 -13.80 2.18 9.68
CA THR A 120 -13.34 3.26 10.56
C THR A 120 -13.99 4.59 10.18
N ALA A 121 -14.02 4.93 8.89
CA ALA A 121 -14.65 6.16 8.42
C ALA A 121 -16.17 6.18 8.69
N TRP A 122 -16.86 5.06 8.50
CA TRP A 122 -18.29 4.92 8.82
C TRP A 122 -18.55 5.09 10.32
N PHE A 123 -17.71 4.51 11.17
CA PHE A 123 -17.80 4.66 12.63
C PHE A 123 -17.62 6.12 13.06
N LEU A 124 -16.65 6.83 12.49
CA LEU A 124 -16.41 8.25 12.79
C LEU A 124 -17.57 9.15 12.34
N HIS A 125 -18.23 8.79 11.24
CA HIS A 125 -19.42 9.50 10.78
C HIS A 125 -20.58 9.39 11.79
N ILE A 126 -20.81 8.20 12.35
CA ILE A 126 -21.87 7.96 13.36
C ILE A 126 -21.66 8.77 14.64
N ILE A 127 -20.40 8.93 15.06
CA ILE A 127 -20.04 9.66 16.29
C ILE A 127 -20.19 11.18 16.11
N GLY A 128 -20.54 11.65 14.91
CA GLY A 128 -20.76 13.07 14.65
C GLY A 128 -19.46 13.86 14.50
N TRP A 129 -18.38 13.23 14.04
CA TRP A 129 -17.17 13.94 13.65
C TRP A 129 -17.45 14.75 12.37
N HIS A 130 -18.03 15.95 12.54
CA HIS A 130 -18.66 16.75 11.48
C HIS A 130 -17.73 17.26 10.37
N GLN A 131 -16.41 17.09 10.49
CA GLN A 131 -15.45 17.39 9.42
C GLN A 131 -15.39 16.30 8.34
N PHE A 132 -16.10 15.17 8.50
CA PHE A 132 -16.10 14.09 7.53
C PHE A 132 -17.49 13.91 6.88
N SER A 133 -17.64 14.46 5.67
CA SER A 133 -18.80 14.16 4.82
C SER A 133 -18.56 12.84 4.08
N PHE A 134 -19.01 11.74 4.67
CA PHE A 134 -18.88 10.42 4.09
C PHE A 134 -20.01 10.18 3.07
N THR A 135 -19.75 10.46 1.79
CA THR A 135 -20.74 10.18 0.73
C THR A 135 -20.47 8.81 0.10
N LEU A 136 -21.53 8.01 -0.10
CA LEU A 136 -21.48 6.73 -0.85
C LEU A 136 -20.83 6.89 -2.23
N GLY A 137 -20.90 8.11 -2.79
CA GLY A 137 -20.26 8.50 -4.05
C GLY A 137 -18.73 8.41 -4.07
N GLU A 138 -18.05 8.44 -2.92
CA GLU A 138 -16.57 8.30 -2.84
C GLU A 138 -16.10 6.86 -2.60
N ILE A 139 -16.97 5.99 -2.06
CA ILE A 139 -16.63 4.61 -1.71
C ILE A 139 -16.58 3.74 -2.96
N PHE A 140 -17.60 3.88 -3.81
CA PHE A 140 -17.74 3.05 -5.00
C PHE A 140 -16.59 3.24 -6.00
N PRO A 141 -16.15 4.47 -6.35
CA PRO A 141 -15.01 4.68 -7.23
C PRO A 141 -13.71 4.13 -6.66
N ARG A 142 -13.49 4.22 -5.34
CA ARG A 142 -12.30 3.66 -4.69
C ARG A 142 -12.26 2.15 -4.83
N PHE A 143 -13.35 1.43 -4.53
CA PHE A 143 -13.39 -0.03 -4.73
C PHE A 143 -13.21 -0.44 -6.20
N VAL A 144 -13.95 0.22 -7.10
CA VAL A 144 -14.00 -0.16 -8.51
C VAL A 144 -12.68 0.11 -9.22
N TRP A 145 -12.01 1.21 -8.91
CA TRP A 145 -10.80 1.61 -9.62
C TRP A 145 -9.51 1.23 -8.91
N GLN A 146 -9.46 1.33 -7.59
CA GLN A 146 -8.21 1.13 -6.86
C GLN A 146 -7.75 -0.32 -6.91
N ILE A 147 -8.69 -1.28 -6.81
CA ILE A 147 -8.37 -2.70 -6.89
C ILE A 147 -7.70 -3.03 -8.24
N PRO A 148 -8.34 -2.83 -9.41
CA PRO A 148 -7.72 -3.20 -10.68
C PRO A 148 -6.43 -2.43 -10.98
N LEU A 149 -6.33 -1.16 -10.58
CA LEU A 149 -5.09 -0.38 -10.75
C LEU A 149 -3.94 -0.93 -9.90
N HIS A 150 -4.21 -1.27 -8.64
CA HIS A 150 -3.21 -1.89 -7.77
C HIS A 150 -2.75 -3.23 -8.32
N THR A 151 -3.69 -4.05 -8.78
CA THR A 151 -3.39 -5.35 -9.38
C THR A 151 -2.57 -5.19 -10.67
N LEU A 152 -2.92 -4.23 -11.52
CA LEU A 152 -2.19 -3.92 -12.75
C LEU A 152 -0.75 -3.45 -12.44
N PHE A 153 -0.58 -2.54 -11.49
CA PHE A 153 0.74 -2.08 -11.07
C PHE A 153 1.58 -3.20 -10.46
N ALA A 154 0.97 -4.08 -9.68
CA ALA A 154 1.65 -5.24 -9.11
C ALA A 154 2.17 -6.19 -10.20
N ILE A 155 1.37 -6.39 -11.27
CA ILE A 155 1.80 -7.16 -12.45
C ILE A 155 2.95 -6.45 -13.17
N LEU A 156 2.85 -5.14 -13.41
CA LEU A 156 3.91 -4.36 -14.05
C LEU A 156 5.22 -4.43 -13.27
N ILE A 157 5.19 -4.21 -11.95
CA ILE A 157 6.36 -4.31 -11.07
C ILE A 157 6.98 -5.70 -11.19
N PHE A 158 6.16 -6.76 -11.15
CA PHE A 158 6.65 -8.12 -11.31
C PHE A 158 7.31 -8.35 -12.68
N LEU A 159 6.71 -7.87 -13.76
CA LEU A 159 7.26 -8.01 -15.12
C LEU A 159 8.57 -7.25 -15.28
N ILE A 160 8.64 -6.01 -14.79
CA ILE A 160 9.84 -5.19 -14.79
C ILE A 160 10.97 -5.91 -14.06
N LEU A 161 10.72 -6.38 -12.83
CA LEU A 161 11.72 -7.09 -12.03
C LEU A 161 12.11 -8.43 -12.65
N ARG A 162 11.19 -9.13 -13.32
CA ARG A 162 11.51 -10.35 -14.07
C ARG A 162 12.46 -10.06 -15.23
N THR A 163 12.25 -8.96 -15.95
CA THR A 163 13.12 -8.52 -17.06
C THR A 163 14.50 -8.14 -16.55
N PHE A 164 14.58 -7.31 -15.50
CA PHE A 164 15.85 -6.96 -14.88
C PHE A 164 16.58 -8.18 -14.33
N ARG A 165 15.88 -9.10 -13.65
CA ARG A 165 16.50 -10.35 -13.18
C ARG A 165 17.07 -11.17 -14.34
N LYS A 166 16.39 -11.25 -15.49
CA LYS A 166 16.91 -11.93 -16.68
C LYS A 166 18.11 -11.21 -17.31
N GLN A 167 18.12 -9.89 -17.31
CA GLN A 167 19.23 -9.08 -17.85
C GLN A 167 20.48 -9.14 -16.94
N PHE A 168 20.30 -9.18 -15.62
CA PHE A 168 21.40 -9.30 -14.65
C PHE A 168 21.90 -10.74 -14.44
N PHE A 169 21.13 -11.77 -14.83
CA PHE A 169 21.57 -13.18 -14.74
C PHE A 169 22.57 -13.63 -15.82
N PHE A 170 23.01 -12.72 -16.71
CA PHE A 170 24.28 -12.92 -17.43
C PHE A 170 25.52 -12.54 -16.60
N SER A 171 25.37 -12.17 -15.31
CA SER A 171 26.51 -11.73 -14.49
C SER A 171 26.64 -12.31 -13.07
N ALA A 172 25.67 -13.02 -12.48
CA ALA A 172 25.90 -13.58 -11.14
C ALA A 172 24.96 -14.75 -10.81
N HIS A 173 25.53 -15.95 -10.82
CA HIS A 173 25.08 -17.07 -9.98
C HIS A 173 25.26 -16.71 -8.50
N PHE A 174 24.41 -17.30 -7.65
CA PHE A 174 24.41 -17.46 -6.18
C PHE A 174 23.21 -16.83 -5.46
#